data_AF-A0A7S7M0N8-F1
#
_entry.id   AF-A0A7S7M0N8-F1
#
_cell.length_a   1.000
_cell.length_b   1.000
_cell.length_c   1.000
_cell.angle_alpha   90.00
_cell.angle_beta   90.00
_cell.angle_gamma   90.00
#
_symmetry.space_group_name_H-M   'P 1'
#
loop_
_entity.id
_entity.type
_entity.pdbx_description
1 polymer ?
#
loop_
_entity_poly.entity_id
_entity_poly.type
_entity_poly.pdbx_seq_one_letter_code
_entity_poly.pdbx_strand_id
1 'polypeptide(L)'
;MKIFRLLLALSVIASLAFAGGKELAVQLGLNPSSKAIKQWEKIFTKDRKMKKLGIDKLSDADKNALKKYLTSHAADSDHPEAAGM
;
A
#
# COMPACT_ATOMS: atom_id res chain seq x y z
N MET A 1 -29.82 14.64 -24.83
CA MET A 1 -29.49 14.02 -23.52
C MET A 1 -28.71 12.68 -23.64
N LYS A 2 -27.82 12.50 -24.62
CA LYS A 2 -27.03 11.26 -24.76
C LYS A 2 -25.56 11.42 -24.33
N ILE A 3 -25.02 12.63 -24.42
CA ILE A 3 -23.61 12.95 -24.11
C ILE A 3 -23.37 12.97 -22.59
N PHE A 4 -24.33 13.47 -21.80
CA PHE A 4 -24.25 13.49 -20.33
C PHE A 4 -24.23 12.09 -19.70
N ARG A 5 -24.85 11.09 -20.35
CA ARG A 5 -24.81 9.68 -19.92
C ARG A 5 -23.47 9.01 -20.23
N LEU A 6 -22.76 9.48 -21.27
CA LEU A 6 -21.43 8.97 -21.64
C LEU A 6 -20.34 9.47 -20.67
N LEU A 7 -20.47 10.72 -20.20
CA LEU A 7 -19.53 11.32 -19.23
C LEU A 7 -19.68 10.72 -17.82
N LEU A 8 -20.88 10.32 -17.42
CA LEU A 8 -21.12 9.66 -16.13
C LEU A 8 -20.58 8.21 -16.10
N ALA A 9 -20.48 7.54 -17.25
CA ALA A 9 -19.91 6.20 -17.34
C ALA A 9 -18.37 6.18 -17.24
N LEU A 10 -17.71 7.29 -17.56
CA LEU A 10 -16.24 7.40 -17.49
C LEU A 10 -15.73 7.73 -16.09
N SER A 11 -16.55 8.33 -15.21
CA SER A 11 -16.13 8.71 -13.86
C SER A 11 -16.08 7.52 -12.88
N VAL A 12 -16.76 6.42 -13.16
CA VAL A 12 -16.82 5.24 -12.26
C VAL A 12 -15.55 4.38 -12.33
N ILE A 13 -14.78 4.46 -13.42
CA ILE A 13 -13.55 3.66 -13.57
C ILE A 13 -12.39 4.21 -12.72
N ALA A 14 -12.40 5.51 -12.41
CA ALA A 14 -11.31 6.16 -11.67
C ALA A 14 -11.31 5.85 -10.16
N SER A 15 -12.41 5.34 -9.61
CA SER A 15 -12.55 5.12 -8.16
C SER A 15 -12.00 3.77 -7.67
N LEU A 16 -11.70 2.83 -8.57
CA LEU A 16 -11.35 1.45 -8.24
C LEU A 16 -9.83 1.17 -8.15
N ALA A 17 -8.98 2.15 -8.41
CA ALA A 17 -7.56 1.89 -8.72
C ALA A 17 -6.54 2.34 -7.67
N PHE A 18 -6.94 2.75 -6.47
CA PHE A 18 -5.99 3.06 -5.40
C PHE A 18 -6.44 2.43 -4.08
N ALA A 19 -6.04 1.18 -3.85
CA ALA A 19 -6.02 0.67 -2.49
C ALA A 19 -4.97 1.50 -1.73
N GLY A 20 -5.41 2.24 -0.70
CA GLY A 20 -4.49 3.02 0.12
C GLY A 20 -3.43 2.13 0.76
N GLY A 21 -2.24 2.66 1.06
CA GLY A 21 -1.16 1.87 1.65
C GLY A 21 -1.54 1.13 2.93
N LYS A 22 -2.48 1.68 3.71
CA LYS A 22 -3.09 1.02 4.89
C LYS A 22 -3.91 -0.20 4.51
N GLU A 23 -4.81 -0.06 3.54
CA GLU A 23 -5.65 -1.15 3.04
C GLU A 23 -4.79 -2.32 2.56
N LEU A 24 -3.72 -2.02 1.79
CA LEU A 24 -2.77 -3.01 1.30
C LEU A 24 -2.01 -3.71 2.43
N ALA A 25 -1.61 -2.97 3.47
CA ALA A 25 -0.95 -3.55 4.63
C ALA A 25 -1.87 -4.55 5.37
N VAL A 26 -3.14 -4.18 5.56
CA VAL A 26 -4.16 -5.07 6.15
C VAL A 26 -4.39 -6.31 5.29
N GLN A 27 -4.60 -6.14 3.98
CA GLN A 27 -4.83 -7.26 3.04
C GLN A 27 -3.65 -8.25 3.01
N LEU A 28 -2.42 -7.75 3.14
CA LEU A 28 -1.22 -8.57 3.17
C LEU A 28 -0.82 -9.06 4.57
N GLY A 29 -1.57 -8.70 5.62
CA GLY A 29 -1.25 -9.05 7.01
C GLY A 29 0.07 -8.46 7.50
N LEU A 30 0.45 -7.28 7.00
CA LEU A 30 1.69 -6.59 7.34
C LEU A 30 1.43 -5.56 8.43
N ASN A 31 2.03 -5.77 9.60
CA ASN A 31 2.04 -4.78 10.69
C ASN A 31 3.22 -3.80 10.47
N PRO A 32 2.99 -2.51 10.18
CA PRO A 32 4.02 -1.49 10.01
C PRO A 32 5.04 -1.43 11.18
N SER A 33 4.59 -1.52 12.42
CA SER A 33 5.43 -1.47 13.62
C SER A 33 6.22 -2.74 13.89
N SER A 34 6.07 -3.79 13.08
CA SER A 34 6.89 -5.01 13.20
C SER A 34 8.34 -4.84 12.76
N LYS A 35 8.69 -3.71 12.12
CA LYS A 35 10.02 -3.43 11.56
C LYS A 35 10.34 -1.95 11.62
N ALA A 36 11.63 -1.64 11.64
CA ALA A 36 12.13 -0.28 11.46
C ALA A 36 12.05 0.18 9.98
N ILE A 37 12.08 1.50 9.75
CA ILE A 37 12.02 2.14 8.43
C ILE A 37 13.00 1.49 7.46
N LYS A 38 14.28 1.38 7.85
CA LYS A 38 15.35 0.79 7.02
C LYS A 38 15.11 -0.67 6.66
N GLN A 39 14.44 -1.42 7.54
CA GLN A 39 14.11 -2.82 7.28
C GLN A 39 12.97 -2.93 6.27
N TRP A 40 11.96 -2.06 6.33
CA TRP A 40 10.92 -1.94 5.32
C TRP A 40 11.51 -1.54 3.97
N GLU A 41 12.31 -0.48 3.90
CA GLU A 41 12.98 -0.06 2.65
C GLU A 41 13.74 -1.21 1.99
N LYS A 42 14.46 -2.01 2.79
CA LYS A 42 15.23 -3.18 2.31
C LYS A 42 14.37 -4.32 1.80
N ILE A 43 13.09 -4.40 2.13
CA ILE A 43 12.17 -5.37 1.53
C ILE A 43 11.89 -4.99 0.08
N PHE A 44 11.61 -3.71 -0.19
CA PHE A 44 11.27 -3.20 -1.53
C PHE A 44 12.45 -3.20 -2.51
N THR A 45 13.69 -3.39 -2.04
CA THR A 45 14.87 -3.54 -2.92
C THR A 45 15.22 -5.00 -3.25
N LYS A 46 14.47 -5.96 -2.69
CA LYS A 46 14.77 -7.40 -2.85
C LYS A 46 13.54 -8.17 -3.29
N ASP A 47 13.50 -8.61 -4.55
CA ASP A 47 12.40 -9.40 -5.12
C ASP A 47 12.02 -10.59 -4.25
N ARG A 48 13.01 -11.34 -3.75
CA ARG A 48 12.76 -12.50 -2.88
C ARG A 48 11.95 -12.12 -1.62
N LYS A 49 12.20 -10.94 -1.06
CA LYS A 49 11.50 -10.46 0.14
C LYS A 49 10.10 -9.97 -0.21
N MET A 50 9.94 -9.26 -1.33
CA MET A 50 8.63 -8.85 -1.82
C MET A 50 7.74 -10.07 -2.10
N LYS A 51 8.27 -11.09 -2.78
CA LYS A 51 7.59 -12.38 -3.04
C LYS A 51 7.12 -13.08 -1.77
N LYS A 52 7.97 -13.10 -0.74
CA LYS A 52 7.63 -13.72 0.56
C LYS A 52 6.42 -13.05 1.22
N LEU A 53 6.17 -11.77 0.93
CA LEU A 53 5.11 -10.97 1.54
C LEU A 53 3.95 -10.67 0.57
N GLY A 54 3.94 -11.24 -0.63
CA GLY A 54 2.93 -10.98 -1.66
C GLY A 54 2.97 -9.59 -2.29
N ILE A 55 3.98 -8.77 -1.97
CA ILE A 55 4.14 -7.39 -2.48
C ILE A 55 4.51 -7.38 -3.97
N ASP A 56 5.13 -8.46 -4.47
CA ASP A 56 5.55 -8.57 -5.87
C ASP A 56 4.39 -8.53 -6.86
N LYS A 57 3.20 -8.96 -6.44
CA LYS A 57 1.97 -9.01 -7.24
C LYS A 57 1.28 -7.65 -7.37
N LEU A 58 1.68 -6.67 -6.57
CA LEU A 58 1.11 -5.33 -6.58
C LEU A 58 1.59 -4.54 -7.80
N SER A 59 0.77 -3.59 -8.25
CA SER A 59 1.21 -2.58 -9.22
C SER A 59 2.32 -1.71 -8.60
N ASP A 60 3.10 -1.02 -9.42
CA ASP A 60 4.16 -0.15 -8.89
C ASP A 60 3.60 1.04 -8.10
N ALA A 61 2.38 1.50 -8.44
CA ALA A 61 1.65 2.50 -7.67
C ALA A 61 1.30 1.97 -6.27
N ASP A 62 0.76 0.75 -6.19
CA ASP A 62 0.40 0.10 -4.92
C ASP A 62 1.64 -0.22 -4.07
N LYS A 63 2.74 -0.68 -4.69
CA LYS A 63 4.02 -0.86 -3.99
C LYS A 63 4.49 0.43 -3.35
N ASN A 64 4.39 1.56 -4.07
CA ASN A 64 4.78 2.86 -3.54
C ASN A 64 3.85 3.33 -2.42
N ALA A 65 2.54 3.15 -2.56
CA ALA A 65 1.55 3.48 -1.53
C ALA A 65 1.78 2.66 -0.25
N LEU A 66 1.97 1.35 -0.39
CA LEU A 66 2.27 0.43 0.70
C LEU A 66 3.61 0.78 1.36
N LYS A 67 4.67 1.02 0.58
CA LYS A 67 5.99 1.40 1.09
C LYS A 67 5.89 2.65 1.96
N LYS A 68 5.22 3.70 1.45
CA LYS A 68 5.04 4.96 2.18
C LYS A 68 4.35 4.73 3.52
N TYR A 69 3.26 3.95 3.52
CA TYR A 69 2.50 3.63 4.72
C TYR A 69 3.32 2.84 5.75
N LEU A 70 4.02 1.78 5.31
CA LEU A 70 4.85 0.94 6.19
C LEU A 70 6.02 1.71 6.80
N THR A 71 6.63 2.64 6.05
CA THR A 71 7.72 3.46 6.60
C THR A 71 7.22 4.60 7.50
N SER A 72 6.05 5.20 7.22
CA SER A 72 5.54 6.29 8.06
C SER A 72 5.02 5.79 9.41
N HIS A 73 4.66 4.52 9.51
CA HIS A 73 4.17 3.88 10.73
C HIS A 73 5.11 2.78 11.25
N ALA A 74 6.37 2.80 10.84
CA ALA A 74 7.38 1.86 11.29
C ALA A 74 7.65 1.99 12.79
N ALA A 75 8.31 0.98 13.38
CA ALA A 75 8.63 0.95 14.82
C ALA A 75 9.42 2.17 15.32
N ASP A 76 10.28 2.73 14.46
CA ASP A 76 11.15 3.88 14.71
C ASP A 76 10.69 5.15 13.96
N SER A 77 9.43 5.20 13.51
CA SER A 77 8.86 6.44 12.96
C SER A 77 8.31 7.35 14.07
N ASP A 78 7.99 8.59 13.71
CA ASP A 78 7.33 9.53 14.62
C ASP A 78 5.86 9.17 14.92
N HIS A 79 5.28 8.25 14.13
CA HIS A 79 3.87 7.85 14.20
C HIS A 79 3.73 6.32 14.09
N PRO A 80 4.38 5.53 14.97
CA PRO A 80 4.31 4.08 14.87
C PRO A 80 2.86 3.63 15.00
N GLU A 81 2.44 2.65 14.22
CA GLU A 81 1.14 2.03 14.45
C GLU A 81 1.17 1.34 15.82
N ALA A 82 0.19 1.61 16.69
CA ALA A 82 0.09 0.89 17.94
C ALA A 82 -0.04 -0.61 17.62
N ALA A 83 0.87 -1.43 18.15
CA ALA A 83 0.84 -2.86 17.92
C ALA A 83 -0.48 -3.45 18.45
N GLY A 84 -1.44 -3.71 17.55
CA GLY A 84 -2.64 -4.50 17.83
C GLY A 84 -3.94 -3.74 18.09
N MET A 85 -4.35 -2.84 17.19
CA MET A 85 -5.78 -2.48 17.04
C MET A 85 -6.27 -2.70 15.62
#